data_AF-A0A7C7ZVA2-F1
#
_entry.id   AF-A0A7C7ZVA2-F1
#
_cell.length_a   1.000
_cell.length_b   1.000
_cell.length_c   1.000
_cell.angle_alpha   90.00
_cell.angle_beta   90.00
_cell.angle_gamma   90.00
#
_symmetry.space_group_name_H-M   'P 1'
#
loop_
_entity.id
_entity.type
_entity.pdbx_description
1 polymer ?
#
loop_
_entity_poly.entity_id
_entity_poly.type
_entity_poly.pdbx_seq_one_letter_code
_entity_poly.pdbx_strand_id
1 'polypeptide(L)' 'MKSHGTFEIDLFPPEVASPDHPFVTQFKEILEDLAEEYHCTLTSFAIDQGTVSFSFDNEEITAEIVNILRNDDQS' A
#
# COMPACT_ATOMS: atom_id res chain seq x y z
N MET A 1 0.73 21.95 -6.68
CA MET A 1 1.20 20.63 -6.22
C MET A 1 0.03 19.69 -6.40
N LYS A 2 0.18 18.63 -7.20
CA LYS A 2 -0.86 17.58 -7.26
C LYS A 2 -0.80 16.85 -5.93
N SER A 3 -1.92 16.82 -5.22
CA SER A 3 -2.04 16.15 -3.94
C SER A 3 -2.17 14.67 -4.22
N HIS A 4 -1.06 13.97 -4.42
CA HIS A 4 -1.06 12.51 -4.53
C HIS A 4 -1.73 11.95 -3.26
N GLY A 5 -2.87 11.29 -3.43
CA GLY A 5 -3.64 10.77 -2.30
C GLY A 5 -2.84 9.74 -1.53
N THR A 6 -2.68 9.94 -0.22
CA THR A 6 -2.15 8.92 0.68
C THR A 6 -3.28 8.03 1.15
N PHE A 7 -3.05 6.72 1.05
CA PHE A 7 -4.01 5.69 1.43
C PHE A 7 -3.48 4.95 2.65
N GLU A 8 -4.38 4.72 3.60
CA GLU A 8 -4.10 4.06 4.86
C GLU A 8 -4.93 2.78 4.92
N ILE A 9 -4.26 1.64 5.13
CA ILE A 9 -4.91 0.33 5.27
C ILE A 9 -4.41 -0.32 6.55
N ASP A 10 -5.36 -0.64 7.43
CA ASP A 10 -5.12 -1.47 8.60
C ASP A 10 -5.02 -2.93 8.15
N LEU A 11 -3.81 -3.45 8.09
CA LEU A 11 -3.52 -4.75 7.48
C LEU A 11 -2.75 -5.69 8.43
N PHE A 12 -2.04 -5.12 9.40
CA PHE A 12 -1.25 -5.85 10.38
C PHE A 12 -1.73 -5.58 11.80
N PRO A 13 -1.47 -6.49 12.76
CA PRO A 13 -1.72 -6.20 14.16
C PRO A 13 -0.89 -4.98 14.62
N PRO A 14 -1.37 -4.23 15.62
CA PRO A 14 -0.76 -2.97 16.04
C PRO A 14 0.65 -3.10 16.60
N GLU A 15 1.09 -4.33 16.89
CA GLU A 15 2.45 -4.67 17.31
C GLU A 15 3.46 -4.57 16.16
N VAL A 16 2.99 -4.59 14.91
CA VAL A 16 3.81 -4.48 13.70
C VAL A 16 3.89 -3.01 13.29
N ALA A 17 4.94 -2.32 13.73
CA ALA A 17 5.17 -0.91 13.42
C ALA A 17 6.54 -0.66 12.76
N SER A 18 7.22 -1.72 12.29
CA SER A 18 8.55 -1.63 11.67
C SER A 18 8.50 -1.97 10.19
N PRO A 19 9.08 -1.12 9.31
CA PRO A 19 9.15 -1.40 7.87
C PRO A 19 10.04 -2.61 7.54
N ASP A 20 10.98 -2.97 8.41
CA ASP A 20 11.84 -4.16 8.27
C ASP A 20 11.14 -5.48 8.65
N HIS A 21 9.89 -5.43 9.11
CA HIS A 21 9.17 -6.64 9.47
C HIS A 21 8.88 -7.46 8.20
N PRO A 22 9.12 -8.78 8.18
CA PRO A 22 9.08 -9.58 6.95
C PRO A 22 7.73 -9.51 6.22
N PHE A 23 6.63 -9.41 6.98
CA PHE A 23 5.29 -9.23 6.42
C PHE A 23 5.10 -7.87 5.75
N VAL A 24 5.73 -6.82 6.30
CA VAL A 24 5.66 -5.46 5.77
C VAL A 24 6.51 -5.33 4.51
N THR A 25 7.70 -5.94 4.51
CA THR A 25 8.56 -6.07 3.34
C THR A 25 7.83 -6.78 2.20
N GLN A 26 7.22 -7.93 2.48
CA GLN A 26 6.45 -8.67 1.48
C GLN A 26 5.29 -7.84 0.92
N PHE A 27 4.55 -7.13 1.77
CA PHE A 27 3.46 -6.28 1.32
C PHE A 27 3.95 -5.11 0.46
N LYS A 28 5.10 -4.53 0.81
CA LYS A 28 5.74 -3.51 -0.02
C LYS A 28 6.10 -4.06 -1.40
N GLU A 29 6.67 -5.26 -1.48
CA GLU A 29 6.98 -5.91 -2.76
C GLU A 29 5.71 -6.10 -3.61
N ILE A 30 4.60 -6.53 -3.00
CA ILE A 30 3.30 -6.65 -3.70
C ILE A 30 2.82 -5.29 -4.25
N LEU A 31 2.95 -4.22 -3.46
CA LEU A 31 2.61 -2.87 -3.93
C LEU A 31 3.52 -2.40 -5.06
N GLU A 32 4.81 -2.77 -5.03
CA GLU A 32 5.77 -2.45 -6.09
C GLU A 32 5.49 -3.24 -7.38
N ASP A 33 5.15 -4.53 -7.28
CA ASP A 33 4.71 -5.35 -8.42
C ASP A 33 3.42 -4.80 -9.04
N LEU A 34 2.42 -4.45 -8.22
CA LEU A 34 1.20 -3.78 -8.69
C LEU A 34 1.51 -2.42 -9.30
N ALA A 35 2.43 -1.65 -8.72
CA ALA A 35 2.84 -0.38 -9.33
C ALA A 35 3.41 -0.62 -10.74
N GLU A 36 4.27 -1.62 -10.91
CA GLU A 36 4.86 -1.94 -12.21
C GLU A 36 3.79 -2.39 -13.21
N GLU A 37 2.89 -3.30 -12.82
CA GLU A 37 1.80 -3.81 -13.67
C GLU A 37 0.88 -2.69 -14.18
N TYR A 38 0.62 -1.70 -13.33
CA TYR A 38 -0.23 -0.55 -13.67
C TYR A 38 0.57 0.68 -14.13
N HIS A 39 1.86 0.54 -14.45
CA HIS A 39 2.74 1.62 -14.92
C HIS A 39 2.78 2.86 -14.00
N CYS A 40 2.77 2.62 -12.69
CA CYS A 40 2.84 3.61 -11.62
C CYS A 40 4.11 3.45 -10.80
N THR A 41 4.39 4.42 -9.93
CA THR A 41 5.52 4.34 -8.99
C THR A 41 5.04 4.57 -7.56
N LEU A 42 5.47 3.69 -6.65
CA LEU A 42 5.27 3.87 -5.21
C LEU A 42 6.12 5.06 -4.73
N THR A 43 5.46 6.17 -4.43
CA THR A 43 6.13 7.44 -4.05
C THR A 43 6.35 7.56 -2.54
N SER A 44 5.54 6.87 -1.73
CA SER A 44 5.67 6.84 -0.29
C SER A 44 5.14 5.54 0.27
N PHE A 45 5.80 5.04 1.31
CA PHE A 45 5.42 3.85 2.06
C PHE A 45 5.87 4.03 3.51
N ALA A 46 4.93 3.91 4.43
CA ALA A 46 5.14 3.99 5.86
C ALA A 46 4.24 2.99 6.57
N ILE A 47 4.62 2.60 7.78
CA ILE A 47 3.79 1.78 8.66
C ILE A 47 3.79 2.40 10.04
N ASP A 48 2.61 2.48 10.65
CA ASP A 48 2.43 2.93 12.03
C ASP A 48 1.34 2.08 12.69
N GLN A 49 1.65 1.47 13.83
CA GLN A 49 0.73 0.65 14.61
C GLN A 49 -0.11 -0.34 13.76
N GLY A 50 0.52 -1.08 12.85
CA GLY A 50 -0.17 -2.06 11.99
C GLY A 50 -0.92 -1.47 10.79
N THR A 51 -1.05 -0.15 10.72
CA THR A 51 -1.61 0.59 9.59
C THR A 51 -0.51 0.95 8.61
N VAL A 52 -0.64 0.50 7.36
CA VAL A 52 0.26 0.85 6.27
C VAL A 52 -0.28 2.07 5.55
N SER A 53 0.56 3.10 5.43
CA SER A 53 0.30 4.31 4.67
C SER A 53 1.13 4.30 3.38
N PHE A 54 0.51 4.38 2.22
CA PHE A 54 1.22 4.42 0.94
C PHE A 54 0.62 5.41 -0.06
N SER A 55 1.38 5.77 -1.08
CA SER A 55 0.95 6.70 -2.14
C SER A 55 1.62 6.38 -3.46
N PHE A 56 0.86 6.41 -4.56
CA PHE A 56 1.41 6.29 -5.92
C PHE A 56 1.40 7.64 -6.64
N ASP A 57 2.18 7.74 -7.71
CA ASP A 57 2.20 8.96 -8.54
C ASP A 57 0.88 9.17 -9.32
N ASN A 58 0.09 8.11 -9.50
CA ASN A 58 -1.20 8.12 -10.20
C ASN A 58 -2.38 7.83 -9.26
N GLU A 59 -3.20 8.85 -9.01
CA GLU A 59 -4.37 8.78 -8.11
C GLU A 59 -5.47 7.82 -8.64
N GLU A 60 -5.65 7.74 -9.96
CA GLU A 60 -6.70 6.91 -10.58
C GLU A 60 -6.41 5.41 -10.39
N ILE A 61 -5.14 5.03 -10.53
CA ILE A 61 -4.68 3.65 -10.31
C ILE A 61 -4.66 3.31 -8.82
N THR A 62 -4.36 4.29 -7.96
CA THR A 62 -4.34 4.01 -6.52
C THR A 62 -5.71 3.55 -6.01
N ALA A 63 -6.80 4.10 -6.56
CA ALA A 63 -8.16 3.67 -6.23
C ALA A 63 -8.45 2.22 -6.69
N GLU A 64 -7.97 1.81 -7.86
CA GLU A 64 -8.09 0.44 -8.37
C GLU A 64 -7.29 -0.55 -7.52
N ILE A 65 -6.04 -0.24 -7.17
CA ILE A 65 -5.20 -1.07 -6.29
C ILE A 65 -5.87 -1.29 -4.93
N VAL A 66 -6.41 -0.23 -4.33
CA VAL A 66 -7.14 -0.34 -3.06
C VAL A 66 -8.40 -1.19 -3.21
N ASN A 67 -9.06 -1.13 -4.37
CA ASN A 67 -10.23 -1.98 -4.63
C ASN A 67 -9.84 -3.46 -4.75
N ILE A 68 -8.70 -3.77 -5.36
CA ILE A 68 -8.15 -5.14 -5.43
C ILE A 68 -7.80 -5.64 -4.02
N LEU A 69 -7.04 -4.85 -3.25
CA LEU A 69 -6.64 -5.18 -1.88
C LEU A 69 -7.84 -5.40 -0.95
N ARG A 70 -8.95 -4.69 -1.16
CA ARG A 70 -10.19 -4.86 -0.39
C ARG A 70 -11.05 -6.05 -0.82
N ASN A 71 -10.93 -6.52 -2.07
CA ASN A 71 -11.74 -7.63 -2.57
C ASN A 71 -11.14 -9.02 -2.25
N ASP A 72 -9.88 -9.11 -1.84
CA ASP A 72 -9.27 -10.37 -1.40
C ASP A 72 -9.76 -10.83 0.00
N ASP A 73 -10.54 -10.02 0.71
CA ASP A 73 -11.17 -10.39 2.00
C ASP A 73 -12.46 -11.25 1.83
N GLN A 74 -12.81 -11.68 0.63
CA GLN A 74 -14.02 -12.49 0.36
C GLN A 74 -13.75 -13.69 -0.56
N SER A 75 -13.06 -14.72 -0.08
CA SER A 75 -13.22 -16.12 -0.55
C SER A 75 -12.73 -17.15 0.47
#